data_AF-A0AAW1V6K5-F1
#
_entry.id   AF-A0AAW1V6K5-F1
#
_cell.length_a   1.000
_cell.length_b   1.000
_cell.length_c   1.000
_cell.angle_alpha   90.00
_cell.angle_beta   90.00
_cell.angle_gamma   90.00
#
_symmetry.space_group_name_H-M   'P 1'
#
loop_
_entity.id
_entity.type
_entity.pdbx_description
1 polymer ?
#
loop_
_entity_poly.entity_id
_entity_poly.type
_entity_poly.pdbx_seq_one_letter_code
_entity_poly.pdbx_strand_id
1 'polypeptide(L)'
;MSDLSNKKSFFLQIPQISYASTSTELSDKSRFEYFSRVVPPDNFQAQAMVEIVKELGWKYVSTVAVEGDYGERGIASFVSHSSEANICIAVREKIQRNSKTEDFDRIIERLLQKPARAVVLFVDEDNTRKLLKATIRANRTGYFLWIGSDSWGAKVHPVRDQESAAEGAITILPHRNAIKEFDDYYLSLRPRFESDPCNSTSETNLNHKKNSNIVINCRNPWFREFWSQHNNCSFNNSGLKKCTGHEIITDYEQEGLVPFVGIRFGNCFNALTVDGKTFRRIGRFMFFRVARDQTICMILRIVDDEVKFQEPQRFDYLS
;
A
#
# COMPACT_ATOMS: atom_id res chain seq x y z
N MET A 1 -5.78 -5.37 -15.49
CA MET A 1 -6.98 -4.50 -15.63
C MET A 1 -6.61 -3.03 -15.89
N SER A 2 -5.46 -2.55 -15.39
CA SER A 2 -4.94 -1.18 -15.62
C SER A 2 -4.59 -0.85 -17.08
N ASP A 3 -3.96 -1.76 -17.81
CA ASP A 3 -3.47 -1.49 -19.17
C ASP A 3 -4.61 -1.28 -20.21
N LEU A 4 -5.73 -2.01 -20.08
CA LEU A 4 -6.92 -1.84 -20.94
C LEU A 4 -7.72 -0.57 -20.62
N SER A 5 -7.74 -0.14 -19.36
CA SER A 5 -8.37 1.12 -18.93
C SER A 5 -7.66 2.33 -19.53
N ASN A 6 -6.32 2.34 -19.43
CA ASN A 6 -5.50 3.45 -19.93
C ASN A 6 -5.59 3.58 -21.45
N LYS A 7 -5.62 2.46 -22.19
CA LYS A 7 -5.80 2.46 -23.66
C LYS A 7 -7.14 3.08 -24.07
N LYS A 8 -8.24 2.78 -23.37
CA LYS A 8 -9.56 3.39 -23.67
C LYS A 8 -9.63 4.87 -23.31
N SER A 9 -8.99 5.31 -22.23
CA SER A 9 -8.97 6.72 -21.80
C SER A 9 -8.25 7.63 -22.82
N PHE A 10 -7.16 7.13 -23.42
CA PHE A 10 -6.39 7.85 -24.44
C PHE A 10 -7.24 8.20 -25.68
N PHE A 11 -8.06 7.26 -26.16
CA PHE A 11 -8.92 7.48 -27.33
C PHE A 11 -10.06 8.48 -27.09
N LEU A 12 -10.46 8.69 -25.83
CA LEU A 12 -11.58 9.56 -25.46
C LEU A 12 -11.13 10.85 -24.78
N GLN A 13 -9.82 11.08 -24.63
CA GLN A 13 -9.25 12.26 -23.96
C GLN A 13 -9.78 12.48 -22.54
N ILE A 14 -10.09 11.39 -21.82
CA ILE A 14 -10.63 11.47 -20.46
C ILE A 14 -9.46 11.57 -19.47
N PRO A 15 -9.39 12.62 -18.64
CA PRO A 15 -8.39 12.72 -17.57
C PRO A 15 -8.61 11.61 -16.52
N GLN A 16 -7.54 10.89 -16.18
CA GLN A 16 -7.55 9.84 -15.16
C GLN A 16 -6.56 10.18 -14.05
N ILE A 17 -7.02 10.18 -12.80
CA ILE A 17 -6.16 10.39 -11.62
C ILE A 17 -6.10 9.10 -10.81
N SER A 18 -4.92 8.49 -10.71
CA SER A 18 -4.72 7.32 -9.85
C SER A 18 -4.29 7.72 -8.44
N TYR A 19 -4.88 7.05 -7.45
CA TYR A 19 -4.53 7.23 -6.04
C TYR A 19 -3.44 6.25 -5.55
N ALA A 20 -3.11 5.22 -6.33
CA ALA A 20 -2.24 4.14 -5.87
C ALA A 20 -1.25 3.60 -6.91
N SER A 21 -1.32 4.03 -8.18
CA SER A 21 -0.42 3.49 -9.21
C SER A 21 0.93 4.21 -9.21
N THR A 22 1.97 3.52 -8.74
CA THR A 22 3.32 4.08 -8.51
C THR A 22 4.34 3.73 -9.59
N SER A 23 4.03 2.83 -10.54
CA SER A 23 4.96 2.44 -11.63
C SER A 23 5.58 3.66 -12.34
N THR A 24 6.89 3.62 -12.60
CA THR A 24 7.63 4.70 -13.27
C THR A 24 7.17 4.91 -14.71
N GLU A 25 6.62 3.88 -15.35
CA GLU A 25 6.11 3.93 -16.73
C GLU A 25 4.97 4.94 -16.92
N LEU A 26 4.15 5.13 -15.89
CA LEU A 26 3.01 6.06 -15.89
C LEU A 26 3.44 7.55 -15.88
N SER A 27 4.73 7.83 -15.75
CA SER A 27 5.28 9.19 -15.88
C SER A 27 5.51 9.60 -17.34
N ASP A 28 5.50 8.67 -18.30
CA ASP A 28 5.74 8.98 -19.71
C ASP A 28 4.50 9.64 -20.34
N LYS A 29 4.53 10.98 -20.42
CA LYS A 29 3.43 11.78 -20.98
C LYS A 29 3.22 11.61 -22.48
N SER A 30 4.21 11.08 -23.21
CA SER A 30 4.01 10.75 -24.63
C SER A 30 3.07 9.55 -24.83
N ARG A 31 2.99 8.67 -23.81
CA ARG A 31 2.14 7.48 -23.81
C ARG A 31 0.89 7.63 -22.94
N PHE A 32 1.00 8.39 -21.84
CA PHE A 32 -0.03 8.56 -20.82
C PHE A 32 -0.35 10.05 -20.58
N GLU A 33 -0.63 10.78 -21.66
CA GLU A 33 -0.90 12.22 -21.64
C GLU A 33 -1.97 12.62 -20.61
N TYR A 34 -3.11 11.93 -20.61
CA TYR A 34 -4.27 12.20 -19.75
C TYR A 34 -4.20 11.55 -18.36
N PHE A 35 -3.09 10.86 -18.03
CA PHE A 35 -2.94 10.20 -16.74
C PHE A 35 -2.20 11.11 -15.74
N SER A 36 -2.75 11.26 -14.55
CA SER A 36 -2.10 11.89 -13.40
C SER A 36 -2.20 10.99 -12.17
N ARG A 37 -1.42 11.29 -11.14
CA ARG A 37 -1.46 10.56 -9.87
C ARG A 37 -1.10 11.44 -8.71
N VAL A 38 -1.59 11.08 -7.53
CA VAL A 38 -1.32 11.76 -6.26
C VAL A 38 -0.21 11.09 -5.45
N VAL A 39 0.36 10.00 -5.96
CA VAL A 39 1.47 9.26 -5.35
C VAL A 39 2.75 9.41 -6.18
N PRO A 40 3.93 9.34 -5.56
CA PRO A 40 5.20 9.44 -6.28
C PRO A 40 5.50 8.19 -7.13
N PRO A 41 6.39 8.30 -8.13
CA PRO A 41 6.91 7.14 -8.85
C PRO A 41 7.81 6.22 -8.00
N ASP A 42 7.84 4.94 -8.32
CA ASP A 42 8.60 3.88 -7.64
C ASP A 42 10.13 4.07 -7.67
N ASN A 43 10.69 4.93 -8.53
CA ASN A 43 12.13 5.19 -8.52
C ASN A 43 12.58 5.82 -7.18
N PHE A 44 11.77 6.71 -6.61
CA PHE A 44 12.05 7.27 -5.28
C PHE A 44 11.91 6.23 -4.17
N GLN A 45 10.93 5.33 -4.29
CA GLN A 45 10.78 4.22 -3.36
C GLN A 45 11.96 3.25 -3.42
N ALA A 46 12.38 2.89 -4.63
CA ALA A 46 13.53 2.03 -4.87
C ALA A 46 14.82 2.64 -4.31
N GLN A 47 15.01 3.95 -4.48
CA GLN A 47 16.13 4.68 -3.86
C GLN A 47 16.08 4.59 -2.34
N ALA A 48 14.91 4.79 -1.72
CA ALA A 48 14.75 4.64 -0.27
C ALA A 48 15.06 3.22 0.22
N MET A 49 14.63 2.18 -0.51
CA MET A 49 14.98 0.79 -0.20
C MET A 49 16.50 0.56 -0.24
N VAL A 50 17.20 1.14 -1.22
CA VAL A 50 18.66 1.02 -1.33
C VAL A 50 19.36 1.68 -0.14
N GLU A 51 18.93 2.87 0.27
CA GLU A 51 19.52 3.54 1.45
C GLU A 51 19.25 2.76 2.74
N ILE A 52 18.07 2.14 2.91
CA ILE A 52 17.81 1.23 4.04
C ILE A 52 18.79 0.05 4.05
N VAL A 53 18.96 -0.62 2.90
CA VAL A 53 19.89 -1.75 2.76
C VAL A 53 21.33 -1.34 3.07
N LYS A 54 21.73 -0.16 2.62
CA LYS A 54 23.05 0.42 2.84
C LYS A 54 23.29 0.76 4.31
N GLU A 55 22.32 1.39 4.98
CA GLU A 55 22.41 1.74 6.40
C GLU A 55 22.49 0.51 7.30
N LEU A 56 21.78 -0.56 6.93
CA LEU A 56 21.86 -1.85 7.63
C LEU A 56 23.16 -2.62 7.34
N GLY A 57 24.06 -2.06 6.52
CA GLY A 57 25.34 -2.66 6.18
C GLY A 57 25.24 -3.88 5.27
N TRP A 58 24.09 -4.11 4.62
CA TRP A 58 23.87 -5.28 3.78
C TRP A 58 24.48 -5.08 2.39
N LYS A 59 25.51 -5.85 2.07
CA LYS A 59 26.17 -5.83 0.75
C LYS A 59 25.61 -6.87 -0.23
N TYR A 60 24.83 -7.83 0.25
CA TYR A 60 24.33 -8.94 -0.55
C TYR A 60 22.85 -9.20 -0.23
N VAL A 61 21.98 -8.92 -1.19
CA VAL A 61 20.52 -9.04 -1.04
C VAL A 61 19.92 -9.85 -2.18
N SER A 62 18.78 -10.51 -1.96
CA SER A 62 18.00 -11.14 -3.02
C SER A 62 16.80 -10.28 -3.38
N THR A 63 16.24 -10.47 -4.58
CA THR A 63 15.06 -9.73 -5.03
C THR A 63 13.96 -10.66 -5.51
N VAL A 64 12.70 -10.33 -5.20
CA VAL A 64 11.52 -10.98 -5.75
C VAL A 64 10.59 -9.90 -6.30
N ALA A 65 10.13 -10.08 -7.54
CA ALA A 65 9.20 -9.16 -8.19
C ALA A 65 8.02 -9.90 -8.80
N VAL A 66 6.83 -9.28 -8.78
CA VAL A 66 5.68 -9.78 -9.55
C VAL A 66 5.79 -9.35 -11.01
N GLU A 67 5.36 -10.22 -11.92
CA GLU A 67 5.26 -9.92 -13.34
C GLU A 67 4.32 -8.74 -13.61
N GLY A 68 4.80 -7.78 -14.41
CA GLY A 68 4.08 -6.58 -14.83
C GLY A 68 4.77 -5.28 -14.44
N ASP A 69 4.23 -4.17 -14.92
CA ASP A 69 4.89 -2.86 -14.88
C ASP A 69 5.19 -2.33 -13.48
N TYR A 70 4.46 -2.79 -12.46
CA TYR A 70 4.77 -2.46 -11.07
C TYR A 70 6.03 -3.19 -10.59
N GLY A 71 6.00 -4.52 -10.58
CA GLY A 71 7.08 -5.32 -10.02
C GLY A 71 8.37 -5.22 -10.84
N GLU A 72 8.27 -5.31 -12.17
CA GLU A 72 9.45 -5.30 -13.05
C GLU A 72 10.14 -3.93 -13.11
N ARG A 73 9.37 -2.83 -13.24
CA ARG A 73 9.97 -1.48 -13.26
C ARG A 73 10.47 -1.03 -11.89
N GLY A 74 9.74 -1.37 -10.84
CA GLY A 74 10.13 -1.09 -9.46
C GLY A 74 11.44 -1.77 -9.11
N ILE A 75 11.55 -3.08 -9.36
CA ILE A 75 12.78 -3.82 -9.06
C ILE A 75 13.93 -3.43 -9.99
N ALA A 76 13.67 -3.09 -11.26
CA ALA A 76 14.71 -2.58 -12.15
C ALA A 76 15.33 -1.27 -11.62
N SER A 77 14.49 -0.37 -11.08
CA SER A 77 14.96 0.86 -10.45
C SER A 77 15.81 0.57 -9.21
N PHE A 78 15.39 -0.40 -8.38
CA PHE A 78 16.18 -0.85 -7.22
C PHE A 78 17.53 -1.41 -7.64
N VAL A 79 17.56 -2.28 -8.66
CA VAL A 79 18.80 -2.87 -9.18
C VAL A 79 19.76 -1.79 -9.68
N SER A 80 19.26 -0.79 -10.42
CA SER A 80 20.07 0.34 -10.89
C SER A 80 20.74 1.08 -9.72
N HIS A 81 19.94 1.55 -8.76
CA HIS A 81 20.46 2.28 -7.59
C HIS A 81 21.35 1.40 -6.69
N SER A 82 21.07 0.11 -6.57
CA SER A 82 21.89 -0.82 -5.79
C SER A 82 23.30 -0.98 -6.37
N SER A 83 23.42 -0.94 -7.71
CA SER A 83 24.71 -1.00 -8.39
C SER A 83 25.56 0.23 -8.11
N GLU A 84 24.96 1.42 -8.07
CA GLU A 84 25.62 2.67 -7.70
C GLU A 84 26.08 2.67 -6.23
N ALA A 85 25.33 2.00 -5.35
CA ALA A 85 25.62 1.88 -3.92
C ALA A 85 26.56 0.72 -3.54
N ASN A 86 27.14 0.00 -4.52
CA ASN A 86 27.97 -1.20 -4.31
C ASN A 86 27.25 -2.30 -3.49
N ILE A 87 25.97 -2.55 -3.81
CA ILE A 87 25.17 -3.64 -3.26
C ILE A 87 24.97 -4.68 -4.37
N CYS A 88 25.28 -5.93 -4.08
CA CYS A 88 25.16 -7.02 -5.04
C CYS A 88 23.84 -7.78 -4.87
N ILE A 89 23.23 -8.15 -6.00
CA ILE A 89 22.01 -8.96 -6.02
C ILE A 89 22.38 -10.44 -6.16
N ALA A 90 22.00 -11.23 -5.16
CA ALA A 90 22.35 -12.64 -5.02
C ALA A 90 21.51 -13.56 -5.90
N VAL A 91 20.20 -13.40 -5.79
CA VAL A 91 19.19 -14.17 -6.51
C VAL A 91 18.12 -13.18 -6.98
N ARG A 92 17.66 -13.37 -8.22
CA ARG A 92 16.58 -12.58 -8.82
C ARG A 92 15.44 -13.52 -9.17
N GLU A 93 14.36 -13.49 -8.41
CA GLU A 93 13.18 -14.29 -8.67
C GLU A 93 12.02 -13.44 -9.19
N LYS A 94 11.18 -14.06 -10.02
CA LYS A 94 10.01 -13.43 -10.60
C LYS A 94 8.78 -14.32 -10.45
N ILE A 95 7.70 -13.75 -9.92
CA ILE A 95 6.39 -14.40 -9.77
C ILE A 95 5.57 -14.14 -11.02
N GLN A 96 5.12 -15.19 -11.70
CA GLN A 96 4.29 -15.08 -12.90
C GLN A 96 2.82 -14.85 -12.51
N ARG A 97 2.01 -14.25 -13.40
CA ARG A 97 0.59 -13.94 -13.12
C ARG A 97 -0.25 -15.14 -12.70
N ASN A 98 0.07 -16.33 -13.20
CA ASN A 98 -0.64 -17.58 -12.95
C ASN A 98 0.15 -18.55 -12.05
N SER A 99 1.10 -18.03 -11.25
CA SER A 99 1.90 -18.83 -10.33
C SER A 99 1.03 -19.59 -9.32
N LYS A 100 1.33 -20.88 -9.20
CA LYS A 100 0.71 -21.80 -8.24
C LYS A 100 1.50 -21.86 -6.95
N THR A 101 0.95 -22.54 -5.94
CA THR A 101 1.59 -22.71 -4.63
C THR A 101 3.01 -23.26 -4.73
N GLU A 102 3.23 -24.23 -5.61
CA GLU A 102 4.52 -24.91 -5.80
C GLU A 102 5.59 -23.97 -6.37
N ASP A 103 5.18 -22.94 -7.14
CA ASP A 103 6.11 -21.95 -7.68
C ASP A 103 6.71 -21.09 -6.55
N PHE A 104 5.93 -20.80 -5.50
CA PHE A 104 6.44 -20.07 -4.33
C PHE A 104 7.42 -20.91 -3.53
N ASP A 105 7.20 -22.22 -3.41
CA ASP A 105 8.14 -23.13 -2.75
C ASP A 105 9.48 -23.16 -3.51
N ARG A 106 9.44 -23.23 -4.84
CA ARG A 106 10.64 -23.13 -5.69
C ARG A 106 11.36 -21.79 -5.55
N ILE A 107 10.64 -20.68 -5.40
CA ILE A 107 11.25 -19.36 -5.13
C ILE A 107 12.01 -19.41 -3.80
N ILE A 108 11.43 -19.96 -2.74
CA ILE A 108 12.12 -20.10 -1.45
C ILE A 108 13.38 -20.96 -1.58
N GLU A 109 13.30 -22.10 -2.28
CA GLU A 109 14.47 -22.95 -2.55
C GLU A 109 15.57 -22.19 -3.28
N ARG A 110 15.22 -21.38 -4.29
CA ARG A 110 16.17 -20.54 -5.04
C ARG A 110 16.82 -19.48 -4.16
N LEU A 111 16.04 -18.80 -3.33
CA LEU A 111 16.55 -17.80 -2.39
C LEU A 111 17.56 -18.41 -1.40
N LEU A 112 17.38 -19.68 -1.01
CA LEU A 112 18.29 -20.41 -0.12
C LEU A 112 19.60 -20.86 -0.79
N GLN A 113 19.72 -20.80 -2.13
CA GLN A 113 20.95 -21.20 -2.84
C GLN A 113 22.14 -20.26 -2.57
N LYS A 114 21.87 -19.07 -2.02
CA LYS A 114 22.87 -18.04 -1.73
C LYS A 114 22.75 -17.58 -0.28
N PRO A 115 23.84 -17.10 0.36
CA PRO A 115 23.82 -16.70 1.78
C PRO A 115 23.13 -15.35 2.05
N ALA A 116 22.39 -14.78 1.07
CA ALA A 116 21.67 -13.52 1.25
C ALA A 116 20.43 -13.73 2.12
N ARG A 117 20.42 -13.11 3.31
CA ARG A 117 19.26 -13.15 4.23
C ARG A 117 18.23 -12.08 3.92
N ALA A 118 18.67 -10.90 3.46
CA ALA A 118 17.77 -9.80 3.12
C ALA A 118 17.14 -10.03 1.74
N VAL A 119 15.81 -9.90 1.66
CA VAL A 119 15.04 -10.12 0.43
C VAL A 119 14.14 -8.91 0.16
N VAL A 120 14.41 -8.23 -0.94
CA VAL A 120 13.67 -7.05 -1.41
C VAL A 120 12.48 -7.48 -2.26
N LEU A 121 11.29 -7.02 -1.91
CA LEU A 121 10.03 -7.41 -2.52
C LEU A 121 9.39 -6.23 -3.24
N PHE A 122 9.15 -6.40 -4.54
CA PHE A 122 8.25 -5.59 -5.35
C PHE A 122 7.08 -6.48 -5.82
N VAL A 123 6.23 -6.85 -4.87
CA VAL A 123 5.22 -7.90 -4.98
C VAL A 123 3.89 -7.40 -4.40
N ASP A 124 2.77 -7.79 -4.97
CA ASP A 124 1.45 -7.46 -4.44
C ASP A 124 1.13 -8.18 -3.11
N GLU A 125 0.10 -7.70 -2.41
CA GLU A 125 -0.31 -8.23 -1.10
C GLU A 125 -0.65 -9.73 -1.10
N ASP A 126 -1.33 -10.22 -2.14
CA ASP A 126 -1.76 -11.62 -2.23
C ASP A 126 -0.57 -12.54 -2.47
N ASN A 127 0.33 -12.15 -3.38
CA ASN A 127 1.54 -12.92 -3.66
C ASN A 127 2.55 -12.83 -2.51
N THR A 128 2.61 -11.70 -1.79
CA THR A 128 3.37 -11.59 -0.53
C THR A 128 2.84 -12.58 0.51
N ARG A 129 1.50 -12.66 0.68
CA ARG A 129 0.85 -13.63 1.56
C ARG A 129 1.28 -15.06 1.22
N LYS A 130 1.29 -15.43 -0.07
CA LYS A 130 1.71 -16.77 -0.53
C LYS A 130 3.19 -17.06 -0.30
N LEU A 131 4.05 -16.06 -0.46
CA LEU A 131 5.51 -16.17 -0.23
C LEU A 131 5.82 -16.41 1.26
N LEU A 132 5.14 -15.70 2.16
CA LEU A 132 5.25 -15.93 3.59
C LEU A 132 4.79 -17.35 3.97
N LYS A 133 3.67 -17.83 3.39
CA LYS A 133 3.20 -19.21 3.58
C LYS A 133 4.23 -20.24 3.08
N ALA A 134 4.87 -20.00 1.94
CA ALA A 134 5.92 -20.88 1.42
C ALA A 134 7.13 -20.93 2.36
N THR A 135 7.50 -19.81 2.96
CA THR A 135 8.58 -19.74 3.96
C THR A 135 8.28 -20.59 5.19
N ILE A 136 7.02 -20.59 5.65
CA ILE A 136 6.57 -21.46 6.75
C ILE A 136 6.64 -22.93 6.33
N ARG A 137 6.12 -23.29 5.15
CA ARG A 137 6.17 -24.68 4.65
C ARG A 137 7.61 -25.21 4.52
N ALA A 138 8.55 -24.34 4.17
CA ALA A 138 9.97 -24.67 4.08
C ALA A 138 10.68 -24.76 5.45
N ASN A 139 9.99 -24.54 6.57
CA ASN A 139 10.57 -24.42 7.93
C ASN A 139 11.70 -23.37 7.99
N ARG A 140 11.52 -22.22 7.32
CA ARG A 140 12.49 -21.10 7.28
C ARG A 140 11.96 -19.81 7.89
N THR A 141 10.96 -19.90 8.76
CA THR A 141 10.47 -18.77 9.56
C THR A 141 11.62 -18.07 10.29
N GLY A 142 11.68 -16.74 10.21
CA GLY A 142 12.75 -15.92 10.82
C GLY A 142 14.11 -15.98 10.12
N TYR A 143 14.28 -16.79 9.07
CA TYR A 143 15.54 -16.86 8.33
C TYR A 143 15.77 -15.62 7.46
N PHE A 144 14.76 -15.27 6.64
CA PHE A 144 14.79 -14.13 5.75
C PHE A 144 14.40 -12.83 6.46
N LEU A 145 14.99 -11.73 6.02
CA LEU A 145 14.63 -10.37 6.42
C LEU A 145 13.98 -9.69 5.23
N TRP A 146 12.65 -9.53 5.29
CA TRP A 146 11.87 -9.00 4.18
C TRP A 146 11.92 -7.47 4.12
N ILE A 147 12.12 -6.92 2.93
CA ILE A 147 11.98 -5.49 2.64
C ILE A 147 10.85 -5.31 1.63
N GLY A 148 9.65 -4.97 2.11
CA GLY A 148 8.44 -4.84 1.30
C GLY A 148 8.25 -3.45 0.69
N SER A 149 7.81 -3.39 -0.56
CA SER A 149 7.30 -2.17 -1.20
C SER A 149 5.92 -1.77 -0.64
N ASP A 150 5.32 -0.73 -1.21
CA ASP A 150 4.09 -0.07 -0.77
C ASP A 150 2.86 -0.96 -0.91
N SER A 151 2.91 -1.92 -1.83
CA SER A 151 1.82 -2.89 -1.98
C SER A 151 1.65 -3.76 -0.73
N TRP A 152 2.74 -4.12 -0.05
CA TRP A 152 2.67 -4.64 1.32
C TRP A 152 2.38 -3.49 2.30
N GLY A 153 3.27 -2.49 2.34
CA GLY A 153 3.10 -1.31 3.19
C GLY A 153 2.74 -1.68 4.63
N ALA A 154 1.70 -1.05 5.18
CA ALA A 154 1.20 -1.30 6.53
C ALA A 154 0.00 -2.28 6.57
N LYS A 155 -0.25 -3.04 5.50
CA LYS A 155 -1.46 -3.87 5.42
C LYS A 155 -1.34 -5.14 6.26
N VAL A 156 -2.43 -5.48 6.95
CA VAL A 156 -2.53 -6.69 7.79
C VAL A 156 -2.73 -7.95 6.94
N HIS A 157 -3.37 -7.84 5.77
CA HIS A 157 -3.74 -9.00 4.93
C HIS A 157 -2.56 -9.90 4.54
N PRO A 158 -1.38 -9.42 4.11
CA PRO A 158 -0.23 -10.28 3.87
C PRO A 158 0.21 -11.10 5.09
N VAL A 159 0.01 -10.58 6.30
CA VAL A 159 0.63 -11.12 7.54
C VAL A 159 -0.34 -11.93 8.39
N ARG A 160 -1.65 -11.66 8.30
CA ARG A 160 -2.68 -12.29 9.14
C ARG A 160 -2.57 -13.81 9.17
N ASP A 161 -2.59 -14.43 10.35
CA ASP A 161 -2.48 -15.89 10.54
C ASP A 161 -1.08 -16.47 10.20
N GLN A 162 -0.08 -15.62 9.99
CA GLN A 162 1.30 -15.99 9.66
C GLN A 162 2.33 -14.94 10.13
N GLU A 163 2.08 -14.35 11.30
CA GLU A 163 2.81 -13.22 11.87
C GLU A 163 4.30 -13.53 12.06
N SER A 164 4.61 -14.74 12.52
CA SER A 164 6.00 -15.18 12.75
C SER A 164 6.86 -15.20 11.49
N ALA A 165 6.27 -15.38 10.31
CA ALA A 165 7.01 -15.39 9.04
C ALA A 165 7.39 -14.00 8.55
N ALA A 166 6.67 -12.97 9.01
CA ALA A 166 6.91 -11.57 8.69
C ALA A 166 7.58 -10.80 9.84
N GLU A 167 7.89 -11.47 10.96
CA GLU A 167 8.53 -10.84 12.10
C GLU A 167 9.88 -10.22 11.70
N GLY A 168 10.07 -8.94 12.02
CA GLY A 168 11.26 -8.17 11.65
C GLY A 168 11.29 -7.67 10.20
N ALA A 169 10.20 -7.85 9.43
CA ALA A 169 10.08 -7.25 8.11
C ALA A 169 10.08 -5.72 8.19
N ILE A 170 10.74 -5.09 7.21
CA ILE A 170 10.71 -3.65 6.98
C ILE A 170 9.83 -3.42 5.76
N THR A 171 8.82 -2.56 5.86
CA THR A 171 7.98 -2.21 4.71
C THR A 171 7.98 -0.72 4.51
N ILE A 172 7.81 -0.31 3.25
CA ILE A 172 7.80 1.09 2.87
C ILE A 172 6.38 1.48 2.49
N LEU A 173 5.98 2.67 2.90
CA LEU A 173 4.73 3.28 2.49
C LEU A 173 4.97 4.79 2.33
N PRO A 174 4.38 5.45 1.33
CA PRO A 174 4.39 6.91 1.27
C PRO A 174 3.83 7.53 2.55
N HIS A 175 4.44 8.62 2.99
CA HIS A 175 3.96 9.35 4.15
C HIS A 175 2.56 9.93 3.89
N ARG A 176 1.69 9.84 4.91
CA ARG A 176 0.30 10.27 4.85
C ARG A 176 -0.13 10.89 6.17
N ASN A 177 -1.12 11.77 6.09
CA ASN A 177 -1.83 12.28 7.26
C ASN A 177 -3.17 11.57 7.35
N ALA A 178 -3.51 11.04 8.54
CA ALA A 178 -4.83 10.47 8.76
C ALA A 178 -5.90 11.56 8.62
N ILE A 179 -7.01 11.22 7.96
CA ILE A 179 -8.15 12.11 7.78
C ILE A 179 -9.20 11.71 8.81
N LYS A 180 -9.29 12.45 9.91
CA LYS A 180 -10.17 12.11 11.03
C LYS A 180 -11.65 12.07 10.60
N GLU A 181 -12.06 12.98 9.74
CA GLU A 181 -13.43 13.04 9.23
C GLU A 181 -13.79 11.80 8.41
N PHE A 182 -12.80 11.19 7.75
CA PHE A 182 -13.01 9.92 7.04
C PHE A 182 -13.20 8.77 8.03
N ASP A 183 -12.44 8.74 9.13
CA ASP A 183 -12.62 7.74 10.20
C ASP A 183 -14.02 7.84 10.80
N ASP A 184 -14.43 9.05 11.18
CA ASP A 184 -15.75 9.32 11.76
C ASP A 184 -16.86 8.87 10.80
N TYR A 185 -16.74 9.21 9.51
CA TYR A 185 -17.68 8.77 8.48
C TYR A 185 -17.68 7.25 8.31
N TYR A 186 -16.52 6.62 8.15
CA TYR A 186 -16.41 5.19 7.86
C TYR A 186 -16.93 4.34 9.02
N LEU A 187 -16.60 4.71 10.26
CA LEU A 187 -17.05 4.01 11.47
C LEU A 187 -18.55 4.22 11.76
N SER A 188 -19.16 5.27 11.22
CA SER A 188 -20.61 5.52 11.30
C SER A 188 -21.45 4.60 10.40
N LEU A 189 -20.84 3.98 9.38
CA LEU A 189 -21.57 3.23 8.36
C LEU A 189 -22.18 1.94 8.91
N ARG A 190 -23.42 1.65 8.51
CA ARG A 190 -24.15 0.43 8.84
C ARG A 190 -24.80 -0.23 7.62
N PRO A 191 -24.92 -1.57 7.62
CA PRO A 191 -25.48 -2.31 6.49
C PRO A 191 -26.98 -2.06 6.35
N ARG A 192 -27.47 -2.09 5.11
CA ARG A 192 -28.91 -2.00 4.81
C ARG A 192 -29.64 -3.30 5.13
N PHE A 193 -30.80 -3.18 5.76
CA PHE A 193 -31.78 -4.25 5.98
C PHE A 193 -32.99 -4.08 5.06
N GLU A 194 -33.80 -5.14 4.91
CA GLU A 194 -35.02 -5.11 4.09
C GLU A 194 -36.06 -4.10 4.61
N SER A 195 -36.02 -3.78 5.91
CA SER A 195 -36.86 -2.76 6.54
C SER A 195 -36.46 -1.33 6.21
N ASP A 196 -35.27 -1.13 5.64
CA ASP A 196 -34.76 0.21 5.35
C ASP A 196 -35.26 0.68 3.98
N PRO A 197 -35.69 1.94 3.85
CA PRO A 197 -36.17 2.49 2.58
C PRO A 197 -35.00 2.83 1.63
N CYS A 198 -34.08 1.89 1.44
CA CYS A 198 -33.07 1.97 0.39
C CYS A 198 -33.75 1.59 -0.93
N ASN A 199 -34.24 2.57 -1.68
CA ASN A 199 -34.85 2.31 -2.98
C ASN A 199 -33.77 1.81 -3.95
N SER A 200 -34.16 1.03 -4.96
CA SER A 200 -33.24 0.50 -5.99
C SER A 200 -32.49 1.58 -6.79
N THR A 201 -32.87 2.85 -6.62
CA THR A 201 -32.25 4.05 -7.21
C THR A 201 -31.59 4.99 -6.19
N SER A 202 -31.53 4.63 -4.91
CA SER A 202 -30.95 5.49 -3.87
C SER A 202 -29.43 5.58 -4.04
N GLU A 203 -28.97 6.61 -4.73
CA GLU A 203 -27.54 6.97 -4.85
C GLU A 203 -26.96 7.55 -3.55
N THR A 204 -27.81 7.77 -2.54
CA THR A 204 -27.45 8.45 -1.30
C THR A 204 -27.60 7.54 -0.08
N ASN A 205 -26.74 7.77 0.91
CA ASN A 205 -26.84 7.13 2.21
C ASN A 205 -27.95 7.79 3.05
N LEU A 206 -28.54 7.03 3.97
CA LEU A 206 -29.62 7.50 4.83
C LEU A 206 -29.14 7.64 6.27
N ASN A 207 -29.60 8.68 6.96
CA ASN A 207 -29.37 8.79 8.40
C ASN A 207 -30.31 7.83 9.13
N HIS A 208 -29.79 7.15 10.15
CA HIS A 208 -30.59 6.20 10.92
C HIS A 208 -31.68 6.92 11.72
N LYS A 209 -32.92 6.40 11.69
CA LYS A 209 -34.12 7.05 12.27
C LYS A 209 -34.01 7.39 13.76
N LYS A 210 -33.21 6.63 14.52
CA LYS A 210 -33.05 6.80 15.98
C LYS A 210 -31.72 7.46 16.40
N ASN A 211 -30.74 7.54 15.51
CA ASN A 211 -29.41 8.04 15.85
C ASN A 211 -28.80 8.71 14.61
N SER A 212 -28.72 10.03 14.63
CA SER A 212 -28.17 10.83 13.51
C SER A 212 -26.68 10.58 13.24
N ASN A 213 -25.95 10.01 14.20
CA ASN A 213 -24.53 9.70 14.05
C ASN A 213 -24.29 8.37 13.34
N ILE A 214 -25.36 7.65 12.96
CA ILE A 214 -25.28 6.38 12.23
C ILE A 214 -25.82 6.60 10.82
N VAL A 215 -25.07 6.11 9.84
CA VAL A 215 -25.38 6.25 8.42
C VAL A 215 -25.61 4.87 7.81
N ILE A 216 -26.81 4.63 7.29
CA ILE A 216 -27.15 3.41 6.56
C ILE A 216 -26.57 3.52 5.14
N ASN A 217 -25.66 2.59 4.82
CA ASN A 217 -24.94 2.56 3.55
C ASN A 217 -25.80 1.91 2.46
N CYS A 218 -26.73 2.69 1.88
CA CYS A 218 -27.58 2.23 0.78
C CYS A 218 -26.82 2.22 -0.57
N ARG A 219 -25.82 3.09 -0.73
CA ARG A 219 -25.13 3.31 -2.01
C ARG A 219 -24.19 2.16 -2.39
N ASN A 220 -23.50 1.56 -1.41
CA ASN A 220 -22.50 0.53 -1.69
C ASN A 220 -23.13 -0.88 -1.71
N PRO A 221 -23.28 -1.52 -2.89
CA PRO A 221 -23.90 -2.85 -2.98
C PRO A 221 -23.05 -3.94 -2.32
N TRP A 222 -21.73 -3.74 -2.20
CA TRP A 222 -20.80 -4.69 -1.59
C TRP A 222 -20.73 -4.57 -0.06
N PHE A 223 -21.37 -3.56 0.55
CA PHE A 223 -21.19 -3.31 1.98
C PHE A 223 -21.76 -4.42 2.88
N ARG A 224 -22.82 -5.12 2.44
CA ARG A 224 -23.35 -6.30 3.17
C ARG A 224 -22.38 -7.47 3.14
N GLU A 225 -21.74 -7.72 2.00
CA GLU A 225 -20.72 -8.75 1.87
C GLU A 225 -19.52 -8.43 2.75
N PHE A 226 -19.00 -7.21 2.66
CA PHE A 226 -17.96 -6.70 3.54
C PHE A 226 -18.30 -6.88 5.03
N TRP A 227 -19.49 -6.43 5.46
CA TRP A 227 -19.91 -6.51 6.86
C TRP A 227 -19.99 -7.95 7.37
N SER A 228 -20.51 -8.85 6.52
CA SER A 228 -20.64 -10.28 6.79
C SER A 228 -19.26 -10.95 6.96
N GLN A 229 -18.31 -10.65 6.06
CA GLN A 229 -16.95 -11.16 6.12
C GLN A 229 -16.18 -10.60 7.32
N HIS A 230 -16.28 -9.29 7.59
CA HIS A 230 -15.58 -8.63 8.69
C HIS A 230 -16.02 -9.15 10.05
N ASN A 231 -17.33 -9.29 10.26
CA ASN A 231 -17.90 -9.67 11.56
C ASN A 231 -18.21 -11.17 11.69
N ASN A 232 -17.82 -11.98 10.70
CA ASN A 232 -18.12 -13.42 10.62
C ASN A 232 -19.60 -13.73 10.92
N CYS A 233 -20.51 -13.00 10.28
CA CYS A 233 -21.96 -13.10 10.46
C CYS A 233 -22.65 -13.29 9.11
N SER A 234 -23.91 -13.73 9.09
CA SER A 234 -24.70 -13.86 7.87
C SER A 234 -25.98 -13.04 7.89
N PHE A 235 -26.30 -12.43 6.74
CA PHE A 235 -27.62 -11.84 6.52
C PHE A 235 -28.65 -12.87 6.04
N ASN A 236 -28.19 -14.04 5.60
CA ASN A 236 -29.03 -15.15 5.14
C ASN A 236 -29.05 -16.25 6.22
N ASN A 237 -30.05 -17.13 6.19
CA ASN A 237 -30.17 -18.24 7.13
C ASN A 237 -29.18 -19.37 6.76
N SER A 238 -27.89 -19.19 7.07
CA SER A 238 -26.80 -20.09 6.67
C SER A 238 -26.04 -20.71 7.84
N GLY A 239 -26.68 -20.92 9.00
CA GLY A 239 -26.10 -21.58 10.18
C GLY A 239 -25.07 -20.75 10.97
N LEU A 240 -24.60 -19.64 10.40
CA LEU A 240 -23.78 -18.62 11.07
C LEU A 240 -24.66 -17.66 11.89
N LYS A 241 -24.04 -16.95 12.84
CA LYS A 241 -24.69 -15.89 13.63
C LYS A 241 -25.31 -14.84 12.69
N LYS A 242 -26.56 -14.45 12.95
CA LYS A 242 -27.25 -13.43 12.15
C LYS A 242 -26.62 -12.05 12.36
N CYS A 243 -26.34 -11.34 11.27
CA CYS A 243 -25.87 -9.94 11.34
C CYS A 243 -26.98 -9.02 11.87
N THR A 244 -26.66 -8.20 12.87
CA THR A 244 -27.61 -7.29 13.53
C THR A 244 -27.47 -5.84 13.09
N GLY A 245 -26.35 -5.48 12.46
CA GLY A 245 -26.01 -4.10 12.12
C GLY A 245 -25.61 -3.27 13.35
N HIS A 246 -25.50 -3.88 14.53
CA HIS A 246 -24.99 -3.23 15.73
C HIS A 246 -23.54 -3.63 16.03
N GLU A 247 -22.97 -4.52 15.21
CA GLU A 247 -21.56 -4.86 15.29
C GLU A 247 -20.69 -3.62 15.04
N ILE A 248 -19.43 -3.69 15.47
CA ILE A 248 -18.45 -2.61 15.32
C ILE A 248 -17.38 -3.06 14.34
N ILE A 249 -16.86 -2.13 13.56
CA ILE A 249 -15.68 -2.38 12.73
C ILE A 249 -14.47 -2.35 13.67
N THR A 250 -14.01 -3.52 14.09
CA THR A 250 -12.75 -3.68 14.86
C THR A 250 -11.54 -3.63 13.96
N ASP A 251 -10.36 -3.34 14.54
CA ASP A 251 -9.05 -3.37 13.87
C ASP A 251 -8.97 -2.51 12.60
N TYR A 252 -9.74 -1.43 12.59
CA TYR A 252 -9.75 -0.47 11.50
C TYR A 252 -8.48 0.39 11.54
N GLU A 253 -7.73 0.33 10.44
CA GLU A 253 -6.69 1.29 10.10
C GLU A 253 -6.96 1.80 8.68
N GLN A 254 -6.86 3.11 8.47
CA GLN A 254 -7.01 3.67 7.12
C GLN A 254 -6.00 3.00 6.18
N GLU A 255 -6.43 2.61 4.98
CA GLU A 255 -5.50 2.07 3.97
C GLU A 255 -4.49 3.13 3.54
N GLY A 256 -3.23 2.70 3.37
CA GLY A 256 -2.03 3.51 3.15
C GLY A 256 -2.19 4.70 2.20
N LEU A 257 -2.94 4.51 1.14
CA LEU A 257 -3.02 5.40 0.00
C LEU A 257 -4.36 6.16 -0.06
N VAL A 258 -5.35 5.78 0.75
CA VAL A 258 -6.66 6.46 0.85
C VAL A 258 -6.56 7.95 1.21
N PRO A 259 -5.68 8.39 2.14
CA PRO A 259 -5.56 9.82 2.44
C PRO A 259 -5.19 10.70 1.24
N PHE A 260 -4.51 10.15 0.23
CA PHE A 260 -4.18 10.90 -0.99
C PHE A 260 -5.41 11.23 -1.84
N VAL A 261 -6.56 10.57 -1.60
CA VAL A 261 -7.85 10.89 -2.23
C VAL A 261 -8.59 11.99 -1.47
N GLY A 262 -8.45 12.03 -0.13
CA GLY A 262 -9.23 12.92 0.74
C GLY A 262 -8.55 14.24 1.10
N ILE A 263 -7.23 14.38 0.89
CA ILE A 263 -6.58 15.69 0.96
C ILE A 263 -7.25 16.58 -0.09
N ARG A 264 -7.94 17.63 0.35
CA ARG A 264 -8.42 18.70 -0.56
C ARG A 264 -7.28 18.99 -1.53
N PHE A 265 -7.54 18.78 -2.82
CA PHE A 265 -6.59 19.00 -3.93
C PHE A 265 -5.88 20.37 -3.90
N GLY A 266 -6.29 21.30 -3.02
CA GLY A 266 -5.66 22.59 -2.77
C GLY A 266 -4.26 22.58 -2.14
N ASN A 267 -3.78 21.47 -1.54
CA ASN A 267 -2.42 21.45 -0.95
C ASN A 267 -1.40 20.56 -1.68
N CYS A 268 -1.84 19.67 -2.57
CA CYS A 268 -0.95 18.90 -3.46
C CYS A 268 -0.78 19.56 -4.86
N PHE A 269 -1.66 20.48 -5.25
CA PHE A 269 -1.43 21.39 -6.37
C PHE A 269 -0.72 22.67 -5.93
N ASN A 270 0.52 22.55 -5.46
CA ASN A 270 1.48 23.66 -5.55
C ASN A 270 2.34 23.50 -6.81
N ALA A 271 1.67 23.49 -7.97
CA ALA A 271 2.17 23.84 -9.30
C ALA A 271 1.14 23.46 -10.38
N LEU A 272 0.07 24.25 -10.52
CA LEU A 272 -0.72 24.29 -11.76
C LEU A 272 -0.25 25.55 -12.48
N THR A 273 0.51 25.38 -13.57
CA THR A 273 0.87 26.50 -14.45
C THR A 273 -0.36 26.79 -15.32
N VAL A 274 -1.03 27.92 -15.09
CA VAL A 274 -2.04 28.50 -16.00
C VAL A 274 -1.59 29.93 -16.27
N ASP A 275 -1.41 30.27 -17.55
CA ASP A 275 -1.05 31.62 -18.02
C ASP A 275 0.22 32.26 -17.41
N GLY A 276 1.32 31.49 -17.38
CA GLY A 276 2.66 32.08 -17.39
C GLY A 276 3.17 32.72 -16.09
N LYS A 277 2.61 32.40 -14.92
CA LYS A 277 3.18 32.81 -13.62
C LYS A 277 3.51 31.60 -12.73
N THR A 278 4.75 31.54 -12.26
CA THR A 278 5.32 30.47 -11.42
C THR A 278 5.42 30.91 -9.96
N PHE A 279 5.00 30.07 -9.00
CA PHE A 279 5.29 30.24 -7.57
C PHE A 279 6.04 29.02 -7.01
N ARG A 280 7.01 29.28 -6.11
CA ARG A 280 8.15 28.40 -5.76
C ARG A 280 7.93 27.44 -4.58
N ARG A 281 8.43 26.22 -4.81
CA ARG A 281 9.01 25.16 -3.94
C ARG A 281 9.00 25.35 -2.41
N ILE A 282 8.41 24.38 -1.69
CA ILE A 282 8.71 24.05 -0.29
C ILE A 282 8.94 22.52 -0.21
N GLY A 283 9.94 22.09 0.56
CA GLY A 283 10.69 20.82 0.45
C GLY A 283 9.95 19.50 0.67
N ARG A 284 10.64 18.40 0.34
CA ARG A 284 10.16 17.00 0.40
C ARG A 284 10.57 16.34 1.73
N PHE A 285 9.65 15.68 2.40
CA PHE A 285 9.91 14.83 3.57
C PHE A 285 9.29 13.45 3.34
N MET A 286 9.97 12.38 3.77
CA MET A 286 9.46 11.01 3.76
C MET A 286 9.64 10.42 5.17
N PHE A 287 8.58 9.82 5.70
CA PHE A 287 8.56 9.26 7.06
C PHE A 287 8.23 7.77 6.99
N PHE A 288 8.87 6.96 7.85
CA PHE A 288 8.73 5.50 7.87
C PHE A 288 8.19 5.04 9.23
N ARG A 289 7.45 3.93 9.24
CA ARG A 289 6.98 3.26 10.45
C ARG A 289 7.69 1.91 10.58
N VAL A 290 8.38 1.68 11.70
CA VAL A 290 8.97 0.39 12.05
C VAL A 290 7.97 -0.37 12.92
N ALA A 291 7.71 -1.64 12.59
CA ALA A 291 6.77 -2.48 13.33
C ALA A 291 7.39 -3.00 14.64
N ARG A 292 7.25 -2.21 15.72
CA ARG A 292 7.06 -2.67 17.11
C ARG A 292 6.72 -1.48 18.01
N ASP A 293 6.17 -1.80 19.17
CA ASP A 293 5.51 -0.99 20.20
C ASP A 293 6.32 0.16 20.86
N GLN A 294 7.24 0.79 20.13
CA GLN A 294 7.83 2.07 20.46
C GLN A 294 7.95 2.88 19.16
N THR A 295 7.22 3.98 19.08
CA THR A 295 7.25 4.92 17.95
C THR A 295 8.65 5.53 17.82
N ILE A 296 9.56 4.84 17.13
CA ILE A 296 10.80 5.44 16.63
C ILE A 296 10.48 6.00 15.25
N CYS A 297 10.14 7.29 15.21
CA CYS A 297 10.05 8.03 13.96
C CYS A 297 11.47 8.28 13.43
N MET A 298 11.91 7.50 12.44
CA MET A 298 13.03 7.94 11.60
C MET A 298 12.51 8.98 10.61
N ILE A 299 12.98 10.21 10.77
CA ILE A 299 12.75 11.30 9.82
C ILE A 299 13.84 11.17 8.75
N LEU A 300 13.45 10.80 7.54
CA LEU A 300 14.35 10.81 6.38
C LEU A 300 14.11 12.11 5.63
N ARG A 301 15.02 13.06 5.87
CA ARG A 301 15.04 14.34 5.16
C ARG A 301 15.85 14.17 3.88
N ILE A 302 15.20 14.29 2.73
CA ILE A 302 15.87 14.33 1.43
C ILE A 302 16.16 15.80 1.13
N VAL A 303 17.42 16.22 1.30
CA VAL A 303 17.90 17.55 0.92
C VAL A 303 19.02 17.35 -0.10
N ASP A 304 18.84 17.91 -1.29
CA ASP A 304 19.86 17.96 -2.36
C ASP A 304 20.46 16.59 -2.74
N ASP A 305 19.59 15.62 -3.04
CA ASP A 305 19.94 14.24 -3.47
C ASP A 305 20.80 13.43 -2.48
N GLU A 306 21.01 13.95 -1.26
CA GLU A 306 21.55 13.23 -0.12
C GLU A 306 20.43 12.87 0.88
N VAL A 307 20.42 11.61 1.32
CA VAL A 307 19.55 11.14 2.39
C VAL A 307 20.32 11.22 3.70
N LYS A 308 19.90 12.09 4.62
CA LYS A 308 20.54 12.24 5.95
C LYS A 308 19.65 11.66 7.04
N PHE A 309 20.22 10.78 7.86
CA PHE A 309 19.63 10.33 9.11
C PHE A 309 19.76 11.45 10.15
N GLN A 310 18.64 11.90 10.72
CA GLN A 310 18.66 12.87 11.82
C GLN A 310 18.30 12.14 13.12
N GLU A 311 19.12 12.32 14.16
CA GLU A 311 18.83 11.79 15.51
C GLU A 311 17.48 12.27 16.03
N PRO A 312 16.77 11.46 16.84
CA PRO A 312 15.43 11.77 17.31
C PRO A 312 15.43 13.01 18.20
N GLN A 313 14.88 14.12 17.69
CA GLN A 313 14.57 15.27 18.54
C GLN A 313 13.23 15.05 19.24
N ARG A 314 13.27 15.09 20.58
CA ARG A 314 12.08 15.15 21.44
C ARG A 314 11.34 16.45 21.11
N PHE A 315 10.18 16.34 20.48
CA PHE A 315 9.26 17.47 20.35
C PHE A 315 8.37 17.48 21.59
N ASP A 316 8.64 18.41 22.50
CA ASP A 316 7.72 18.75 23.58
C ASP A 316 6.48 19.41 22.94
N TYR A 317 5.32 18.76 23.12
CA TYR A 317 4.03 19.31 22.71
C TYR A 317 3.73 20.54 23.56
N LEU A 318 3.78 21.73 22.96
CA LEU A 318 3.15 22.92 23.56
C LEU A 318 1.64 22.80 23.38
N SER A 319 0.97 22.96 24.52
CA SER A 319 -0.44 22.76 24.88
C SER A 319 -1.48 23.43 24.00
#